data_AF-A0A8H2M6M2-F1
#
_entry.id   AF-A0A8H2M6M2-F1
#
_cell.length_a   1.000
_cell.length_b   1.000
_cell.length_c   1.000
_cell.angle_alpha   90.00
_cell.angle_beta   90.00
_cell.angle_gamma   90.00
#
_symmetry.space_group_name_H-M   'P 1'
#
loop_
_entity.id
_entity.type
_entity.pdbx_description
1 polymer ?
#
loop_
_entity_poly.entity_id
_entity_poly.type
_entity_poly.pdbx_seq_one_letter_code
_entity_poly.pdbx_strand_id
1 'polypeptide(L)'
;MKLDEYIIQDGQKLRLGYTTGSCAVGATTAACLMLKSGQEVEQVNILTPAGIELQLDVCDITRGKDWVKCCIVKDAGDDPDATDGLSIYAEVHKRQDGRIVLDAKEGVGRIQRKGLFGEIGDPAINPVPKKLLLESLEKYSETGLTCYISIPGGQEVAKRTFNRYIGIEGGLSVLGTKGIVYPMSAEALLKSIYMEMDMVAAESTKEILLTPGNYGKEAVKKSGLDLPVVEVSNYVGQALNMLIL
;
A
#
# COMPACT_ATOMS: atom_id res chain seq x y z
N MET A 1 17.41 -8.54 -6.55
CA MET A 1 18.42 -7.93 -5.68
C MET A 1 17.67 -7.12 -4.63
N LYS A 2 18.13 -7.07 -3.37
CA LYS A 2 17.49 -6.21 -2.36
C LYS A 2 17.91 -4.75 -2.58
N LEU A 3 17.03 -3.81 -2.25
CA LEU A 3 17.38 -2.38 -2.22
C LEU A 3 18.42 -2.15 -1.13
N ASP A 4 19.63 -1.69 -1.52
CA ASP A 4 20.77 -1.46 -0.62
C ASP A 4 20.93 0.04 -0.30
N GLU A 5 19.82 0.68 0.04
CA GLU A 5 19.77 2.09 0.46
C GLU A 5 19.43 2.18 1.95
N TYR A 6 20.01 3.16 2.66
CA TYR A 6 19.88 3.28 4.12
C TYR A 6 19.64 4.71 4.58
N ILE A 7 18.97 4.84 5.71
CA ILE A 7 18.85 6.09 6.47
C ILE A 7 19.41 5.93 7.88
N ILE A 8 19.75 7.05 8.52
CA ILE A 8 20.08 7.07 9.95
C ILE A 8 18.86 7.60 10.69
N GLN A 9 18.31 6.80 11.58
CA GLN A 9 17.20 7.20 12.45
C GLN A 9 17.46 6.73 13.88
N ASP A 10 17.31 7.65 14.84
CA ASP A 10 17.57 7.41 16.27
C ASP A 10 18.94 6.77 16.56
N GLY A 11 19.95 7.18 15.76
CA GLY A 11 21.31 6.66 15.85
C GLY A 11 21.53 5.27 15.24
N GLN A 12 20.49 4.66 14.66
CA GLN A 12 20.56 3.36 13.98
C GLN A 12 20.59 3.53 12.46
N LYS A 13 21.39 2.71 11.79
CA LYS A 13 21.41 2.61 10.32
C LYS A 13 20.33 1.61 9.91
N LEU A 14 19.28 2.08 9.25
CA LEU A 14 18.10 1.29 8.86
C LEU A 14 17.98 1.24 7.33
N ARG A 15 17.73 0.04 6.80
CA ARG A 15 17.59 -0.23 5.38
C ARG A 15 16.20 0.16 4.88
N LEU A 16 16.16 0.82 3.73
CA LEU A 16 14.92 1.15 3.04
C LEU A 16 14.29 -0.10 2.41
N GLY A 17 12.97 -0.06 2.30
CA GLY A 17 12.18 -1.04 1.57
C GLY A 17 11.47 -0.43 0.38
N TYR A 18 10.59 -1.20 -0.25
CA TYR A 18 9.72 -0.74 -1.31
C TYR A 18 8.27 -1.10 -1.05
N THR A 19 7.39 -0.22 -1.52
CA THR A 19 5.97 -0.25 -1.18
C THR A 19 5.20 -1.33 -1.94
N THR A 20 3.99 -1.67 -1.48
CA THR A 20 3.09 -2.57 -2.24
C THR A 20 2.79 -2.00 -3.64
N GLY A 21 2.70 -0.68 -3.78
CA GLY A 21 2.59 0.01 -5.06
C GLY A 21 3.76 -0.25 -6.00
N SER A 22 4.99 -0.14 -5.51
CA SER A 22 6.18 -0.46 -6.30
C SER A 22 6.22 -1.93 -6.73
N CYS A 23 5.85 -2.85 -5.83
CA CYS A 23 5.74 -4.27 -6.17
C CYS A 23 4.72 -4.50 -7.30
N ALA A 24 3.54 -3.88 -7.21
CA ALA A 24 2.50 -4.01 -8.23
C ALA A 24 2.94 -3.44 -9.58
N VAL A 25 3.62 -2.28 -9.58
CA VAL A 25 4.17 -1.66 -10.81
C VAL A 25 5.27 -2.55 -11.41
N GLY A 26 6.15 -3.11 -10.59
CA GLY A 26 7.16 -4.07 -11.02
C GLY A 26 6.55 -5.31 -11.66
N ALA A 27 5.62 -5.97 -10.95
CA ALA A 27 4.92 -7.16 -11.45
C ALA A 27 4.19 -6.88 -12.77
N THR A 28 3.49 -5.73 -12.86
CA THR A 28 2.76 -5.33 -14.08
C THR A 28 3.71 -5.08 -15.24
N THR A 29 4.81 -4.36 -14.99
CA THR A 29 5.82 -4.06 -16.01
C THR A 29 6.48 -5.34 -16.51
N ALA A 30 6.81 -6.27 -15.61
CA ALA A 30 7.35 -7.58 -15.99
C ALA A 30 6.34 -8.39 -16.82
N ALA A 31 5.08 -8.48 -16.40
CA ALA A 31 4.05 -9.21 -17.13
C ALA A 31 3.81 -8.61 -18.53
N CYS A 32 3.75 -7.28 -18.65
CA CYS A 32 3.66 -6.58 -19.93
C CYS A 32 4.86 -6.84 -20.85
N LEU A 33 6.08 -6.78 -20.30
CA LEU A 33 7.32 -7.06 -21.04
C LEU A 33 7.31 -8.49 -21.59
N MET A 34 7.02 -9.48 -20.75
CA MET A 34 6.96 -10.88 -21.16
C MET A 34 5.84 -11.16 -22.16
N LEU A 35 4.66 -10.54 -21.97
CA LEU A 35 3.54 -10.68 -22.89
C LEU A 35 3.87 -10.13 -24.28
N LYS A 36 4.63 -9.02 -24.34
CA LYS A 36 5.05 -8.40 -25.60
C LYS A 36 6.20 -9.15 -26.28
N SER A 37 7.23 -9.53 -25.52
CA SER A 37 8.45 -10.14 -26.06
C SER A 37 8.33 -11.65 -26.26
N GLY A 38 7.44 -12.31 -25.52
CA GLY A 38 7.37 -13.77 -25.40
C GLY A 38 8.48 -14.37 -24.53
N GLN A 39 9.46 -13.59 -24.09
CA GLN A 39 10.61 -14.06 -23.32
C GLN A 39 10.37 -13.88 -21.82
N GLU A 40 10.92 -14.79 -21.00
CA GLU A 40 10.95 -14.62 -19.54
C GLU A 40 11.97 -13.56 -19.14
N VAL A 41 11.61 -12.74 -18.16
CA VAL A 41 12.50 -11.76 -17.52
C VAL A 41 12.60 -12.08 -16.03
N GLU A 42 13.82 -12.27 -15.54
CA GLU A 42 14.08 -12.60 -14.13
C GLU A 42 14.06 -11.35 -13.24
N GLN A 43 14.26 -10.17 -13.85
CA GLN A 43 14.29 -8.88 -13.16
C GLN A 43 13.63 -7.79 -13.97
N VAL A 44 13.12 -6.77 -13.28
CA VAL A 44 12.54 -5.59 -13.88
C VAL A 44 13.00 -4.33 -13.15
N ASN A 45 13.31 -3.29 -13.92
CA ASN A 45 13.66 -1.99 -13.37
C ASN A 45 12.43 -1.06 -13.42
N ILE A 46 12.17 -0.35 -12.32
CA ILE A 46 11.16 0.71 -12.26
C ILE A 46 11.75 1.96 -11.61
N LEU A 47 11.36 3.14 -12.11
CA LEU A 47 11.69 4.41 -11.46
C LEU A 47 10.58 4.77 -10.47
N THR A 48 10.92 4.96 -9.21
CA THR A 48 9.96 5.38 -8.19
C THR A 48 9.70 6.89 -8.22
N PRO A 49 8.57 7.36 -7.68
CA PRO A 49 8.33 8.80 -7.50
C PRO A 49 9.37 9.52 -6.65
N ALA A 50 10.13 8.80 -5.80
CA ALA A 50 11.28 9.34 -5.07
C ALA A 50 12.52 9.58 -5.93
N GLY A 51 12.50 9.21 -7.22
CA GLY A 51 13.65 9.29 -8.11
C GLY A 51 14.65 8.14 -7.95
N ILE A 52 14.30 7.11 -7.17
CA ILE A 52 15.13 5.93 -6.92
C ILE A 52 14.74 4.83 -7.92
N GLU A 53 15.73 4.29 -8.64
CA GLU A 53 15.53 3.12 -9.51
C GLU A 53 15.54 1.85 -8.66
N LEU A 54 14.49 1.04 -8.79
CA LEU A 54 14.38 -0.26 -8.15
C LEU A 54 14.59 -1.36 -9.18
N GLN A 55 15.53 -2.25 -8.92
CA GLN A 55 15.69 -3.51 -9.63
C GLN A 55 15.00 -4.62 -8.82
N LEU A 56 13.86 -5.09 -9.31
CA LEU A 56 12.98 -6.03 -8.61
C LEU A 56 13.10 -7.43 -9.22
N ASP A 57 13.28 -8.44 -8.37
CA ASP A 57 13.28 -9.84 -8.81
C ASP A 57 11.85 -10.30 -9.11
N VAL A 58 11.67 -10.86 -10.30
CA VAL A 58 10.41 -11.44 -10.74
C VAL A 58 10.38 -12.91 -10.33
N CYS A 59 9.30 -13.33 -9.69
CA CYS A 59 9.10 -14.71 -9.26
C CYS A 59 7.70 -15.22 -9.66
N ASP A 60 7.50 -16.53 -9.48
CA ASP A 60 6.23 -17.24 -9.69
C ASP A 60 5.53 -16.87 -11.02
N ILE A 61 6.31 -16.95 -12.10
CA ILE A 61 5.86 -16.59 -13.44
C ILE A 61 4.95 -17.70 -13.96
N THR A 62 3.72 -17.33 -14.31
CA THR A 62 2.78 -18.22 -15.02
C THR A 62 2.27 -17.52 -16.27
N ARG A 63 2.04 -18.27 -17.35
CA ARG A 63 1.63 -17.70 -18.63
C ARG A 63 0.66 -18.62 -19.37
N GLY A 64 -0.22 -18.02 -20.15
CA GLY A 64 -1.08 -18.69 -21.11
C GLY A 64 -0.88 -18.12 -22.51
N LYS A 65 -1.82 -18.41 -23.41
CA LYS A 65 -1.75 -17.97 -24.81
C LYS A 65 -1.74 -16.44 -24.96
N ASP A 66 -2.55 -15.74 -24.18
CA ASP A 66 -2.79 -14.31 -24.30
C ASP A 66 -2.69 -13.59 -22.94
N TRP A 67 -2.00 -14.18 -21.98
CA TRP A 67 -1.81 -13.59 -20.66
C TRP A 67 -0.51 -14.02 -19.98
N VAL A 68 0.01 -13.16 -19.12
CA VAL A 68 1.15 -13.43 -18.24
C VAL A 68 0.83 -12.94 -16.83
N LYS A 69 1.20 -13.73 -15.82
CA LYS A 69 1.14 -13.37 -14.41
C LYS A 69 2.54 -13.43 -13.81
N CYS A 70 2.93 -12.33 -13.17
CA CYS A 70 4.22 -12.20 -12.51
C CYS A 70 4.02 -11.79 -11.05
N CYS A 71 4.98 -12.16 -10.20
CA CYS A 71 5.01 -11.80 -8.79
C CYS A 71 6.27 -11.00 -8.44
N ILE A 72 6.12 -10.02 -7.56
CA ILE A 72 7.21 -9.41 -6.80
C ILE A 72 6.93 -9.64 -5.31
N VAL A 73 7.90 -10.15 -4.57
CA VAL A 73 7.82 -10.25 -3.11
C VAL A 73 8.20 -8.90 -2.49
N LYS A 74 7.35 -8.39 -1.62
CA LYS A 74 7.60 -7.14 -0.91
C LYS A 74 8.74 -7.30 0.08
N ASP A 75 9.65 -6.33 0.08
CA ASP A 75 10.71 -6.15 1.06
C ASP A 75 10.54 -4.77 1.70
N ALA A 76 10.17 -4.75 2.99
CA ALA A 76 9.93 -3.55 3.76
C ALA A 76 11.21 -2.91 4.34
N GLY A 77 12.39 -3.46 4.04
CA GLY A 77 13.62 -2.95 4.65
C GLY A 77 13.73 -3.42 6.09
N ASP A 78 14.04 -2.48 6.99
CA ASP A 78 14.01 -2.68 8.44
C ASP A 78 12.73 -2.09 9.09
N ASP A 79 11.72 -1.71 8.29
CA ASP A 79 10.43 -1.24 8.80
C ASP A 79 9.58 -2.42 9.30
N PRO A 80 8.97 -2.34 10.50
CA PRO A 80 8.05 -3.37 11.01
C PRO A 80 6.68 -3.30 10.30
N ASP A 81 6.66 -3.53 8.99
CA ASP A 81 5.49 -3.46 8.12
C ASP A 81 4.78 -4.81 8.05
N ALA A 82 3.48 -4.84 8.39
CA ALA A 82 2.66 -6.05 8.37
C ALA A 82 2.53 -6.71 6.98
N THR A 83 2.87 -5.98 5.91
CA THR A 83 2.83 -6.44 4.52
C THR A 83 4.19 -6.89 3.99
N ASP A 84 5.24 -6.89 4.83
CA ASP A 84 6.53 -7.44 4.47
C ASP A 84 6.45 -8.94 4.10
N GLY A 85 7.24 -9.35 3.11
CA GLY A 85 7.27 -10.72 2.61
C GLY A 85 6.02 -11.18 1.84
N LEU A 86 5.00 -10.33 1.67
CA LEU A 86 3.84 -10.67 0.85
C LEU A 86 4.19 -10.72 -0.63
N SER A 87 3.59 -11.67 -1.33
CA SER A 87 3.64 -11.80 -2.78
C SER A 87 2.59 -10.89 -3.43
N ILE A 88 3.03 -9.93 -4.25
CA ILE A 88 2.15 -9.05 -5.02
C ILE A 88 2.19 -9.51 -6.48
N TYR A 89 1.05 -9.92 -6.99
CA TYR A 89 0.90 -10.41 -8.35
C TYR A 89 0.23 -9.40 -9.26
N ALA A 90 0.65 -9.37 -10.52
CA ALA A 90 -0.05 -8.74 -11.61
C ALA A 90 -0.29 -9.76 -12.73
N GLU A 91 -1.55 -9.95 -13.12
CA GLU A 91 -1.97 -10.82 -14.22
C GLU A 91 -2.49 -9.96 -15.37
N VAL A 92 -1.74 -9.92 -16.46
CA VAL A 92 -2.01 -9.06 -17.62
C VAL A 92 -2.51 -9.90 -18.79
N HIS A 93 -3.68 -9.56 -19.32
CA HIS A 93 -4.33 -10.19 -20.46
C HIS A 93 -4.35 -9.25 -21.66
N LYS A 94 -4.09 -9.81 -22.84
CA LYS A 94 -4.27 -9.11 -24.10
C LYS A 94 -5.75 -8.89 -24.39
N ARG A 95 -6.10 -7.71 -24.90
CA ARG A 95 -7.43 -7.39 -25.42
C ARG A 95 -7.35 -7.07 -26.91
N GLN A 96 -8.51 -6.87 -27.53
CA GLN A 96 -8.63 -6.45 -28.94
C GLN A 96 -9.47 -5.19 -29.14
N ASP A 97 -10.08 -4.66 -28.07
CA ASP A 97 -10.98 -3.51 -28.10
C ASP A 97 -10.29 -2.17 -27.83
N GLY A 98 -8.95 -2.16 -27.73
CA GLY A 98 -8.15 -0.97 -27.47
C GLY A 98 -8.24 -0.43 -26.04
N ARG A 99 -8.98 -1.08 -25.14
CA ARG A 99 -9.22 -0.57 -23.78
C ARG A 99 -8.10 -0.99 -22.82
N ILE A 100 -7.84 -0.15 -21.83
CA ILE A 100 -7.03 -0.50 -20.67
C ILE A 100 -7.94 -0.63 -19.47
N VAL A 101 -7.90 -1.79 -18.83
CA VAL A 101 -8.69 -2.09 -17.64
C VAL A 101 -7.74 -2.49 -16.52
N LEU A 102 -7.85 -1.81 -15.38
CA LEU A 102 -7.14 -2.14 -14.16
C LEU A 102 -8.18 -2.52 -13.11
N ASP A 103 -8.10 -3.74 -12.59
CA ASP A 103 -8.94 -4.22 -11.50
C ASP A 103 -8.10 -5.06 -10.54
N ALA A 104 -8.72 -5.61 -9.50
CA ALA A 104 -8.06 -6.48 -8.54
C ALA A 104 -8.86 -7.75 -8.24
N LYS A 105 -8.12 -8.80 -7.89
CA LYS A 105 -8.62 -10.10 -7.44
C LYS A 105 -8.35 -10.25 -5.94
N GLU A 106 -8.12 -11.49 -5.50
CA GLU A 106 -7.98 -11.86 -4.10
C GLU A 106 -6.96 -10.99 -3.33
N GLY A 107 -7.32 -10.69 -2.08
CA GLY A 107 -6.45 -10.03 -1.11
C GLY A 107 -6.19 -8.54 -1.34
N VAL A 108 -6.69 -7.95 -2.41
CA VAL A 108 -6.79 -6.49 -2.57
C VAL A 108 -8.18 -6.04 -2.14
N GLY A 109 -8.24 -5.03 -1.27
CA GLY A 109 -9.50 -4.53 -0.75
C GLY A 109 -10.31 -3.76 -1.79
N ARG A 110 -11.59 -3.51 -1.50
CA ARG A 110 -12.46 -2.63 -2.28
C ARG A 110 -12.92 -1.44 -1.44
N ILE A 111 -13.08 -0.30 -2.10
CA ILE A 111 -13.56 0.94 -1.49
C ILE A 111 -15.04 0.79 -1.15
N GLN A 112 -15.43 1.05 0.10
CA GLN A 112 -16.82 0.99 0.58
C GLN A 112 -17.33 2.33 1.12
N ARG A 113 -16.47 3.35 1.19
CA ARG A 113 -16.80 4.69 1.73
C ARG A 113 -16.58 5.76 0.66
N LYS A 114 -17.55 6.69 0.53
CA LYS A 114 -17.40 7.87 -0.33
C LYS A 114 -16.31 8.80 0.22
N GLY A 115 -15.65 9.54 -0.67
CA GLY A 115 -14.59 10.50 -0.29
C GLY A 115 -13.19 9.89 -0.19
N LEU A 116 -13.04 8.59 -0.42
CA LEU A 116 -11.74 7.97 -0.70
C LEU A 116 -11.29 8.24 -2.15
N PHE A 117 -10.08 7.79 -2.48
CA PHE A 117 -9.47 7.89 -3.80
C PHE A 117 -10.12 6.97 -4.86
N GLY A 118 -11.42 7.10 -5.10
CA GLY A 118 -12.15 6.30 -6.08
C GLY A 118 -13.63 6.17 -5.73
N GLU A 119 -14.34 5.38 -6.53
CA GLU A 119 -15.76 5.10 -6.32
C GLU A 119 -15.97 3.87 -5.42
N ILE A 120 -17.17 3.75 -4.86
CA ILE A 120 -17.55 2.53 -4.13
C ILE A 120 -17.49 1.33 -5.08
N GLY A 121 -16.81 0.27 -4.65
CA GLY A 121 -16.57 -0.96 -5.40
C GLY A 121 -15.24 -0.99 -6.14
N ASP A 122 -14.56 0.15 -6.31
CA ASP A 122 -13.24 0.20 -6.92
C ASP A 122 -12.19 -0.59 -6.11
N PRO A 123 -11.19 -1.20 -6.77
CA PRO A 123 -10.07 -1.80 -6.07
C PRO A 123 -9.29 -0.72 -5.30
N ALA A 124 -8.81 -1.08 -4.10
CA ALA A 124 -8.09 -0.21 -3.18
C ALA A 124 -6.65 0.08 -3.65
N ILE A 125 -6.50 0.72 -4.80
CA ILE A 125 -5.22 1.11 -5.40
C ILE A 125 -5.11 2.64 -5.34
N ASN A 126 -4.12 3.13 -4.58
CA ASN A 126 -3.93 4.57 -4.38
C ASN A 126 -3.61 5.31 -5.70
N PRO A 127 -3.88 6.63 -5.79
CA PRO A 127 -3.73 7.39 -7.02
C PRO A 127 -2.35 7.29 -7.67
N VAL A 128 -1.27 7.37 -6.88
CA VAL A 128 0.10 7.32 -7.41
C VAL A 128 0.42 5.94 -8.00
N PRO A 129 0.29 4.81 -7.26
CA PRO A 129 0.41 3.48 -7.86
C PRO A 129 -0.53 3.24 -9.04
N LYS A 130 -1.80 3.68 -8.95
CA LYS A 130 -2.79 3.54 -10.03
C LYS A 130 -2.30 4.21 -11.31
N LYS A 131 -1.77 5.43 -11.20
CA LYS A 131 -1.19 6.17 -12.34
C LYS A 131 -0.02 5.39 -12.96
N LEU A 132 0.94 4.94 -12.15
CA LEU A 132 2.12 4.22 -12.63
C LEU A 132 1.77 2.86 -13.27
N LEU A 133 0.77 2.16 -12.73
CA LEU A 133 0.24 0.93 -13.33
C LEU A 133 -0.36 1.19 -14.71
N LEU A 134 -1.18 2.23 -14.84
CA LEU A 134 -1.78 2.62 -16.11
C LEU A 134 -0.72 3.06 -17.12
N GLU A 135 0.26 3.87 -16.73
CA GLU A 135 1.38 4.27 -17.59
C GLU A 135 2.17 3.06 -18.10
N SER A 136 2.40 2.05 -17.24
CA SER A 136 3.05 0.80 -17.65
C SER A 136 2.20 0.03 -18.67
N LEU A 137 0.89 -0.13 -18.41
CA LEU A 137 -0.02 -0.80 -19.34
C LEU A 137 -0.10 -0.07 -20.68
N GLU A 138 -0.21 1.26 -20.67
CA GLU A 138 -0.26 2.11 -21.85
C GLU A 138 1.01 1.96 -22.70
N LYS A 139 2.18 1.95 -22.07
CA LYS A 139 3.47 1.79 -22.75
C LYS A 139 3.58 0.49 -23.55
N TYR A 140 2.98 -0.59 -23.08
CA TYR A 140 3.08 -1.92 -23.71
C TYR A 140 1.81 -2.36 -24.44
N SER A 141 0.71 -1.59 -24.36
CA SER A 141 -0.55 -1.91 -25.02
C SER A 141 -0.51 -1.61 -26.51
N GLU A 142 -0.81 -2.62 -27.34
CA GLU A 142 -1.02 -2.44 -28.79
C GLU A 142 -2.51 -2.51 -29.16
N THR A 143 -3.26 -3.36 -28.47
CA THR A 143 -4.66 -3.70 -28.79
C THR A 143 -5.58 -3.62 -27.57
N GLY A 144 -5.08 -3.03 -26.48
CA GLY A 144 -5.72 -3.01 -25.17
C GLY A 144 -5.18 -4.10 -24.24
N LEU A 145 -5.27 -3.85 -22.93
CA LEU A 145 -4.80 -4.75 -21.88
C LEU A 145 -5.77 -4.75 -20.70
N THR A 146 -5.92 -5.90 -20.04
CA THR A 146 -6.53 -5.97 -18.70
C THR A 146 -5.47 -6.41 -17.71
N CYS A 147 -5.33 -5.70 -16.60
CA CYS A 147 -4.46 -6.07 -15.50
C CYS A 147 -5.28 -6.34 -14.24
N TYR A 148 -5.02 -7.48 -13.61
CA TYR A 148 -5.55 -7.83 -12.30
C TYR A 148 -4.43 -7.88 -11.27
N ILE A 149 -4.54 -7.05 -10.22
CA ILE A 149 -3.63 -7.12 -9.08
C ILE A 149 -4.19 -8.08 -8.02
N SER A 150 -3.34 -8.91 -7.42
CA SER A 150 -3.73 -9.79 -6.30
C SER A 150 -2.62 -9.90 -5.26
N ILE A 151 -3.02 -10.14 -4.02
CA ILE A 151 -2.10 -10.30 -2.88
C ILE A 151 -2.58 -11.50 -2.06
N PRO A 152 -2.19 -12.74 -2.40
CA PRO A 152 -2.58 -13.92 -1.62
C PRO A 152 -2.28 -13.74 -0.13
N GLY A 153 -3.25 -14.07 0.73
CA GLY A 153 -3.18 -13.80 2.18
C GLY A 153 -3.47 -12.36 2.61
N GLY A 154 -3.62 -11.43 1.67
CA GLY A 154 -3.87 -10.02 1.95
C GLY A 154 -5.14 -9.75 2.74
N GLN A 155 -6.20 -10.56 2.57
CA GLN A 155 -7.42 -10.43 3.37
C GLN A 155 -7.16 -10.67 4.88
N GLU A 156 -6.30 -11.64 5.21
CA GLU A 156 -5.98 -11.93 6.62
C GLU A 156 -5.09 -10.83 7.21
N VAL A 157 -4.07 -10.41 6.47
CA VAL A 157 -3.18 -9.32 6.90
C VAL A 157 -3.96 -8.02 7.07
N ALA A 158 -4.93 -7.72 6.19
CA ALA A 158 -5.76 -6.51 6.28
C ALA A 158 -6.57 -6.41 7.58
N LYS A 159 -6.88 -7.52 8.26
CA LYS A 159 -7.52 -7.48 9.59
C LYS A 159 -6.64 -6.85 10.66
N ARG A 160 -5.33 -6.83 10.43
CA ARG A 160 -4.30 -6.25 11.30
C ARG A 160 -3.85 -4.88 10.82
N THR A 161 -4.50 -4.31 9.81
CA THR A 161 -4.22 -2.95 9.30
C THR A 161 -5.41 -2.03 9.55
N PHE A 162 -5.21 -0.74 9.29
CA PHE A 162 -6.26 0.27 9.41
C PHE A 162 -7.25 0.29 8.24
N ASN A 163 -7.14 -0.63 7.27
CA ASN A 163 -7.94 -0.61 6.04
C ASN A 163 -9.44 -0.58 6.30
N ARG A 164 -9.92 -1.40 7.26
CA ARG A 164 -11.35 -1.46 7.60
C ARG A 164 -11.89 -0.10 8.04
N TYR A 165 -11.10 0.67 8.79
CA TYR A 165 -11.53 1.93 9.39
C TYR A 165 -11.58 3.08 8.40
N ILE A 166 -10.73 3.04 7.36
CA ILE A 166 -10.79 4.03 6.27
C ILE A 166 -11.86 3.71 5.23
N GLY A 167 -12.58 2.59 5.37
CA GLY A 167 -13.63 2.17 4.45
C GLY A 167 -13.11 1.30 3.30
N ILE A 168 -12.10 0.47 3.57
CA ILE A 168 -11.57 -0.53 2.62
C ILE A 168 -11.81 -1.92 3.21
N GLU A 169 -12.52 -2.77 2.47
CA GLU A 169 -12.91 -4.09 2.92
C GLU A 169 -12.41 -5.21 2.00
N GLY A 170 -12.27 -6.42 2.54
CA GLY A 170 -11.92 -7.62 1.76
C GLY A 170 -10.44 -7.79 1.43
N GLY A 171 -9.56 -6.83 1.77
CA GLY A 171 -8.14 -6.96 1.48
C GLY A 171 -7.29 -5.71 1.78
N LEU A 172 -6.02 -5.80 1.39
CA LEU A 172 -5.02 -4.75 1.53
C LEU A 172 -5.16 -3.66 0.47
N SER A 173 -4.58 -2.50 0.76
CA SER A 173 -4.47 -1.42 -0.22
C SER A 173 -3.13 -1.50 -0.93
N VAL A 174 -3.14 -1.31 -2.24
CA VAL A 174 -1.93 -1.12 -3.03
C VAL A 174 -1.56 0.36 -2.91
N LEU A 175 -0.51 0.67 -2.16
CA LEU A 175 -0.18 2.02 -1.71
C LEU A 175 1.31 2.31 -1.82
N GLY A 176 1.64 3.60 -1.81
CA GLY A 176 3.02 4.10 -1.88
C GLY A 176 3.10 5.38 -2.70
N THR A 177 3.22 6.53 -2.04
CA THR A 177 3.32 7.84 -2.71
C THR A 177 4.72 8.08 -3.28
N LYS A 178 5.75 7.68 -2.52
CA LYS A 178 7.17 7.79 -2.92
C LYS A 178 7.70 6.52 -3.58
N GLY A 179 6.97 5.41 -3.49
CA GLY A 179 7.43 4.08 -3.93
C GLY A 179 8.42 3.40 -2.99
N ILE A 180 8.89 4.09 -1.96
CA ILE A 180 9.91 3.62 -1.01
C ILE A 180 9.29 3.55 0.40
N VAL A 181 9.68 2.53 1.15
CA VAL A 181 9.37 2.40 2.59
C VAL A 181 10.55 2.97 3.36
N TYR A 182 10.27 3.96 4.20
CA TYR A 182 11.23 4.58 5.10
C TYR A 182 10.97 4.09 6.53
N PRO A 183 11.87 3.27 7.11
CA PRO A 183 11.65 2.67 8.42
C PRO A 183 11.34 3.67 9.52
N MET A 184 10.32 3.37 10.34
CA MET A 184 9.96 4.15 11.54
C MET A 184 9.73 5.65 11.32
N SER A 185 9.40 6.10 10.10
CA SER A 185 9.33 7.54 9.82
C SER A 185 8.29 8.28 10.68
N ALA A 186 8.62 9.49 11.12
CA ALA A 186 7.70 10.36 11.86
C ALA A 186 6.39 10.63 11.08
N GLU A 187 6.47 10.69 9.75
CA GLU A 187 5.30 10.83 8.85
C GLU A 187 4.35 9.62 8.98
N ALA A 188 4.89 8.39 9.01
CA ALA A 188 4.08 7.19 9.17
C ALA A 188 3.41 7.12 10.56
N LEU A 189 4.13 7.50 11.61
CA LEU A 189 3.58 7.56 12.97
C LEU A 189 2.47 8.60 13.09
N LEU A 190 2.68 9.82 12.58
CA LEU A 190 1.67 10.87 12.53
C LEU A 190 0.43 10.45 11.73
N LYS A 191 0.63 9.73 10.62
CA LYS A 191 -0.47 9.20 9.82
C LYS A 191 -1.27 8.13 10.58
N SER A 192 -0.60 7.25 11.33
CA SER A 192 -1.27 6.27 12.19
C SER A 192 -2.12 6.96 13.26
N ILE A 193 -1.57 8.00 13.91
CA ILE A 193 -2.29 8.81 14.88
C ILE A 193 -3.53 9.45 14.23
N TYR A 194 -3.35 10.11 13.07
CA TYR A 194 -4.46 10.72 12.34
C TYR A 194 -5.57 9.72 12.01
N MET A 195 -5.23 8.52 11.55
CA MET A 195 -6.21 7.48 11.20
C MET A 195 -6.98 6.97 12.42
N GLU A 196 -6.30 6.81 13.57
CA GLU A 196 -6.96 6.46 14.83
C GLU A 196 -7.94 7.57 15.27
N MET A 197 -7.56 8.84 15.09
CA MET A 197 -8.42 9.99 15.39
C MET A 197 -9.62 10.11 14.44
N ASP A 198 -9.42 9.95 13.12
CA ASP A 198 -10.51 9.95 12.11
C ASP A 198 -11.52 8.83 12.38
N MET A 199 -11.03 7.63 12.74
CA MET A 199 -11.88 6.50 13.11
C MET A 199 -12.74 6.82 14.33
N VAL A 200 -12.11 7.29 15.40
CA VAL A 200 -12.81 7.67 16.63
C VAL A 200 -13.84 8.77 16.36
N ALA A 201 -13.48 9.77 15.55
CA ALA A 201 -14.39 10.87 15.17
C ALA A 201 -15.60 10.37 14.36
N ALA A 202 -15.44 9.33 13.54
CA ALA A 202 -16.52 8.74 12.77
C ALA A 202 -17.50 7.89 13.62
N GLU A 203 -17.02 7.28 14.71
CA GLU A 203 -17.81 6.39 15.57
C GLU A 203 -18.42 7.07 16.81
N SER A 204 -17.94 8.25 17.23
CA SER A 204 -18.24 8.83 18.54
C SER A 204 -18.66 10.31 18.55
N THR A 205 -19.22 10.73 19.69
CA THR A 205 -19.77 12.06 19.99
C THR A 205 -18.68 13.07 20.35
N LYS A 206 -18.32 13.98 19.43
CA LYS A 206 -17.69 15.32 19.64
C LYS A 206 -16.41 15.47 20.49
N GLU A 207 -15.96 14.47 21.24
CA GLU A 207 -14.87 14.58 22.23
C GLU A 207 -13.94 13.37 22.16
N ILE A 208 -12.63 13.62 22.10
CA ILE A 208 -11.57 12.60 22.05
C ILE A 208 -10.54 12.93 23.13
N LEU A 209 -10.06 11.92 23.85
CA LEU A 209 -9.01 12.08 24.86
C LEU A 209 -7.65 11.68 24.29
N LEU A 210 -6.71 12.62 24.25
CA LEU A 210 -5.35 12.39 23.78
C LEU A 210 -4.43 12.03 24.95
N THR A 211 -3.65 10.96 24.80
CA THR A 211 -2.68 10.50 25.81
C THR A 211 -1.26 10.47 25.25
N PRO A 212 -0.23 10.85 26.01
CA PRO A 212 1.16 10.74 25.55
C PRO A 212 1.69 9.30 25.49
N GLY A 213 0.96 8.32 26.00
CA GLY A 213 1.45 6.94 26.08
C GLY A 213 0.57 6.03 26.94
N ASN A 214 0.98 4.77 27.06
CA ASN A 214 0.26 3.72 27.80
C ASN A 214 -0.09 4.08 29.26
N TYR A 215 0.77 4.82 29.97
CA TYR A 215 0.45 5.28 31.33
C TYR A 215 -0.79 6.18 31.37
N GLY A 216 -0.98 7.03 30.34
CA GLY A 216 -2.17 7.87 30.20
C GLY A 216 -3.41 7.04 29.91
N LYS A 217 -3.32 6.07 28.99
CA LYS A 217 -4.43 5.12 28.70
C LYS A 217 -4.90 4.39 29.95
N GLU A 218 -3.97 3.88 30.76
CA GLU A 218 -4.29 3.21 32.02
C GLU A 218 -4.94 4.14 33.05
N ALA A 219 -4.53 5.40 33.11
CA ALA A 219 -5.14 6.39 33.99
C ALA A 219 -6.60 6.69 33.60
N VAL A 220 -6.89 6.80 32.31
CA VAL A 220 -8.28 7.00 31.80
C VAL A 220 -9.15 5.78 32.10
N LYS A 221 -8.61 4.57 31.89
CA LYS A 221 -9.33 3.34 32.23
C LYS A 221 -9.72 3.27 33.71
N LYS A 222 -8.85 3.77 34.59
CA LYS A 222 -9.10 3.83 36.04
C LYS A 222 -10.03 4.97 36.47
N SER A 223 -10.17 6.03 35.68
CA SER A 223 -11.03 7.17 36.02
C SER A 223 -12.52 6.89 35.76
N GLY A 224 -12.84 5.84 34.98
CA GLY A 224 -14.22 5.51 34.61
C GLY A 224 -14.80 6.44 33.55
N LEU A 225 -13.97 7.25 32.89
CA LEU A 225 -14.39 8.05 31.74
C LEU A 225 -14.67 7.13 30.55
N ASP A 226 -15.88 7.20 30.03
CA ASP A 226 -16.30 6.50 28.81
C ASP A 226 -16.10 7.42 27.59
N LEU A 227 -14.83 7.78 27.33
CA LEU A 227 -14.43 8.57 26.18
C LEU A 227 -13.43 7.78 25.34
N PRO A 228 -13.46 7.95 24.00
CA PRO A 228 -12.43 7.38 23.14
C PRO A 228 -11.04 7.95 23.47
N VAL A 229 -10.03 7.08 23.47
CA VAL A 229 -8.66 7.45 23.83
C VAL A 229 -7.71 7.17 22.67
N VAL A 230 -6.95 8.19 22.25
CA VAL A 230 -5.90 8.07 21.22
C VAL A 230 -4.54 8.35 21.85
N GLU A 231 -3.53 7.54 21.49
CA GLU A 231 -2.15 7.76 21.92
C GLU A 231 -1.37 8.56 20.89
N VAL A 232 -0.79 9.68 21.31
CA VAL A 232 -0.15 10.66 20.41
C VAL A 232 1.35 10.82 20.66
N SER A 233 1.92 10.08 21.61
CA SER A 233 3.34 10.20 21.99
C SER A 233 3.72 11.67 22.31
N ASN A 234 4.85 12.14 21.78
CA ASN A 234 5.32 13.52 21.83
C ASN A 234 4.73 14.43 20.72
N TYR A 235 3.81 13.93 19.90
CA TYR A 235 3.21 14.67 18.76
C TYR A 235 1.91 15.38 19.14
N VAL A 236 1.80 15.88 20.37
CA VAL A 236 0.59 16.54 20.88
C VAL A 236 0.17 17.72 20.00
N GLY A 237 1.13 18.55 19.57
CA GLY A 237 0.84 19.70 18.72
C GLY A 237 0.26 19.31 17.35
N GLN A 238 0.83 18.27 16.72
CA GLN A 238 0.34 17.76 15.44
C GLN A 238 -1.05 17.12 15.61
N ALA A 239 -1.27 16.35 16.67
CA ALA A 239 -2.58 15.76 16.96
C ALA A 239 -3.66 16.84 17.18
N LEU A 240 -3.35 17.93 17.89
CA LEU A 240 -4.29 19.05 18.04
C LEU A 240 -4.65 19.68 16.69
N ASN A 241 -3.68 19.86 15.80
CA ASN A 241 -3.94 20.40 14.45
C ASN A 241 -4.86 19.48 13.63
N MET A 242 -4.78 18.16 13.83
CA MET A 242 -5.65 17.19 13.15
C MET A 242 -7.11 17.28 13.58
N LEU A 243 -7.41 17.79 14.79
CA LEU A 243 -8.78 17.95 15.31
C LEU A 243 -9.49 19.24 14.82
N ILE A 244 -8.76 20.18 14.24
CA ILE A 244 -9.26 21.51 13.84
C ILE A 244 -9.75 21.52 12.38
N LEU A 245 -9.51 20.45 11.63
CA LEU A 245 -9.93 20.25 10.23
C LEU A 245 -11.27 19.51 10.15
#